data_AF-A0A6G3PSK1-F1
#
_entry.id   AF-A0A6G3PSK1-F1
#
_cell.length_a   1.000
_cell.length_b   1.000
_cell.length_c   1.000
_cell.angle_alpha   90.00
_cell.angle_beta   90.00
_cell.angle_gamma   90.00
#
_symmetry.space_group_name_H-M   'P 1'
#
loop_
_entity.id
_entity.type
_entity.pdbx_description
1 polymer ?
#
loop_
_entity_poly.entity_id
_entity_poly.type
_entity_poly.pdbx_seq_one_letter_code
_entity_poly.pdbx_strand_id
1 'polypeptide(L)'
;RVRPGPEGTEAVGHRRDGTPVPALDTGGFTAAGAVRATPLDMLTFLEAHTAGAGLGGPESTGPGLTGPTLAAALAEVRRPVLRRGLRHTHTHTLTWFHHPSPYGPVLFHAGATLGQQAFLGFRPDSGLAVAATATRRVHRADTFVATAYGLLTETP
;
A
#
# COMPACT_ATOMS: atom_id res chain seq x y z
N ARG A 1 14.13 -6.70 -5.75
CA ARG A 1 13.32 -7.93 -6.00
C ARG A 1 12.62 -8.25 -4.68
N VAL A 2 11.29 -8.16 -4.64
CA VAL A 2 10.49 -8.55 -3.47
C VAL A 2 10.73 -10.04 -3.20
N ARG A 3 11.06 -10.39 -1.97
CA ARG A 3 11.22 -11.79 -1.53
C ARG A 3 10.58 -11.97 -0.17
N PRO A 4 9.87 -13.09 0.09
CA PRO A 4 9.46 -13.42 1.44
C PRO A 4 10.67 -13.42 2.37
N GLY A 5 10.51 -12.86 3.57
CA GLY A 5 11.48 -13.01 4.65
C GLY A 5 11.57 -14.47 5.12
N PRO A 6 12.60 -14.83 5.91
CA PRO A 6 12.69 -16.16 6.50
C PRO A 6 11.43 -16.48 7.33
N GLU A 7 10.94 -17.71 7.28
CA GLU A 7 9.83 -18.15 8.14
C GLU A 7 10.18 -17.91 9.61
N GLY A 8 9.21 -17.43 10.39
CA GLY A 8 9.41 -17.13 11.82
C GLY A 8 10.04 -15.78 12.10
N THR A 9 10.27 -14.94 11.09
CA THR A 9 10.73 -13.54 11.27
C THR A 9 9.59 -12.53 11.24
N GLU A 10 8.34 -12.99 11.15
CA GLU A 10 7.19 -12.11 11.15
C GLU A 10 7.05 -11.34 12.47
N ALA A 11 6.75 -10.05 12.35
CA ALA A 11 6.45 -9.24 13.51
C ALA A 11 5.20 -9.75 14.24
N VAL A 12 5.30 -9.91 15.56
CA VAL A 12 4.19 -10.35 16.42
C VAL A 12 3.11 -9.28 16.43
N GLY A 13 1.86 -9.65 16.14
CA GLY A 13 0.72 -8.75 16.23
C GLY A 13 0.16 -8.68 17.65
N HIS A 14 -0.49 -7.58 18.01
CA HIS A 14 -1.05 -7.39 19.35
C HIS A 14 -2.53 -7.02 19.31
N ARG A 15 -3.31 -7.58 20.24
CA ARG A 15 -4.69 -7.18 20.52
C ARG A 15 -4.72 -5.78 21.15
N ARG A 16 -5.93 -5.27 21.38
CA ARG A 16 -6.14 -3.95 22.00
C ARG A 16 -5.50 -3.83 23.39
N ASP A 17 -5.44 -4.93 24.15
CA ASP A 17 -4.86 -5.01 25.48
C ASP A 17 -3.34 -5.29 25.47
N GLY A 18 -2.72 -5.33 24.29
CA GLY A 18 -1.30 -5.65 24.14
C GLY A 18 -0.99 -7.15 24.12
N THR A 19 -1.98 -8.03 24.27
CA THR A 19 -1.74 -9.48 24.20
C THR A 19 -1.27 -9.88 22.80
N PRO A 20 -0.18 -10.64 22.65
CA PRO A 20 0.23 -11.22 21.38
C PRO A 20 -0.88 -12.04 20.72
N VAL A 21 -1.02 -11.92 19.40
CA VAL A 21 -1.95 -12.72 18.60
C VAL A 21 -1.22 -13.36 17.42
N PRO A 22 -1.48 -14.64 17.10
CA PRO A 22 -0.93 -15.28 15.92
C PRO A 22 -1.31 -14.53 14.63
N ALA A 23 -0.54 -14.78 13.57
CA ALA A 23 -0.90 -14.31 12.24
C ALA A 23 -2.30 -14.83 11.86
N LEU A 24 -3.09 -13.98 11.19
CA LEU A 24 -4.41 -14.37 10.72
C LEU A 24 -4.28 -15.51 9.71
N ASP A 25 -4.94 -16.62 9.97
CA ASP A 25 -5.22 -17.63 8.95
C ASP A 25 -6.41 -17.15 8.11
N THR A 26 -6.14 -16.80 6.86
CA THR A 26 -7.17 -16.32 5.93
C THR A 26 -7.99 -17.45 5.31
N GLY A 27 -7.61 -18.72 5.53
CA GLY A 27 -8.23 -19.87 4.88
C GLY A 27 -8.32 -19.69 3.37
N GLY A 28 -9.50 -19.90 2.80
CA GLY A 28 -9.79 -19.73 1.37
C GLY A 28 -9.72 -18.29 0.83
N PHE A 29 -9.39 -17.29 1.66
CA PHE A 29 -9.34 -15.87 1.29
C PHE A 29 -7.90 -15.33 1.18
N THR A 30 -6.93 -16.16 0.79
CA THR A 30 -5.51 -15.79 0.69
C THR A 30 -5.31 -14.49 -0.11
N ALA A 31 -5.98 -14.35 -1.25
CA ALA A 31 -5.88 -13.18 -2.12
C ALA A 31 -6.39 -11.87 -1.48
N ALA A 32 -7.20 -11.94 -0.41
CA ALA A 32 -7.81 -10.78 0.21
C ALA A 32 -6.93 -10.13 1.30
N GLY A 33 -5.94 -10.85 1.85
CA GLY A 33 -5.17 -10.29 2.97
C GLY A 33 -4.07 -11.16 3.57
N ALA A 34 -3.62 -12.22 2.89
CA ALA A 34 -2.56 -13.10 3.42
C ALA A 34 -1.13 -12.63 3.13
N VAL A 35 -0.96 -11.55 2.36
CA VAL A 35 0.36 -11.07 1.97
C VAL A 35 1.16 -10.65 3.20
N ARG A 36 2.38 -11.20 3.32
CA ARG A 36 3.39 -10.84 4.32
C ARG A 36 4.54 -10.16 3.60
N ALA A 37 4.93 -8.98 4.05
CA ALA A 37 5.96 -8.18 3.41
C ALA A 37 6.65 -7.30 4.46
N THR A 38 7.93 -7.00 4.23
CA THR A 38 8.62 -5.96 5.00
C THR A 38 8.18 -4.57 4.52
N PRO A 39 8.35 -3.50 5.33
CA PRO A 39 8.12 -2.14 4.85
C PRO A 39 8.94 -1.79 3.59
N LEU A 40 10.14 -2.35 3.45
CA LEU A 40 10.99 -2.15 2.28
C LEU A 40 10.41 -2.83 1.03
N ASP A 41 9.90 -4.06 1.14
CA ASP A 41 9.21 -4.72 0.02
C ASP A 41 7.98 -3.94 -0.44
N MET A 42 7.21 -3.39 0.53
CA MET A 42 6.06 -2.54 0.24
C MET A 42 6.48 -1.25 -0.48
N LEU A 43 7.57 -0.62 -0.05
CA LEU A 43 8.10 0.58 -0.71
C LEU A 43 8.61 0.26 -2.12
N THR A 44 9.36 -0.82 -2.32
CA THR A 44 9.78 -1.28 -3.65
C THR A 44 8.59 -1.53 -4.57
N PHE A 45 7.49 -2.07 -4.05
CA PHE A 45 6.26 -2.24 -4.81
C PHE A 45 5.63 -0.89 -5.21
N LEU A 46 5.64 0.12 -4.32
CA LEU A 46 5.16 1.46 -4.63
C LEU A 46 6.05 2.20 -5.63
N GLU A 47 7.38 2.06 -5.53
CA GLU A 47 8.35 2.63 -6.47
C GLU A 47 8.12 2.09 -7.89
N ALA A 48 7.74 0.82 -8.03
CA ALA A 48 7.37 0.27 -9.33
C ALA A 48 6.13 0.95 -9.94
N HIS A 49 5.22 1.49 -9.12
CA HIS A 49 4.07 2.29 -9.60
C HIS A 49 4.44 3.72 -9.97
N THR A 50 5.56 4.24 -9.48
CA THR A 50 6.01 5.63 -9.71
C THR A 50 7.18 5.76 -10.68
N ALA A 51 7.80 4.64 -11.08
CA ALA A 51 8.99 4.61 -11.95
C ALA A 51 8.86 5.38 -13.29
N GLY A 52 7.64 5.69 -13.74
CA GLY A 52 7.38 6.54 -14.91
C GLY A 52 7.55 8.05 -14.68
N ALA A 53 7.72 8.52 -13.44
CA ALA A 53 7.77 9.94 -13.07
C ALA A 53 9.15 10.61 -13.25
N GLY A 54 10.10 9.97 -13.95
CA GLY A 54 11.41 10.56 -14.27
C GLY A 54 12.42 10.63 -13.11
N LEU A 55 12.14 10.04 -11.96
CA LEU A 55 13.06 9.95 -10.80
C LEU A 55 13.96 8.70 -10.80
N GLY A 56 13.91 7.88 -11.85
CA GLY A 56 14.74 6.70 -11.98
C GLY A 56 16.17 7.04 -12.39
N GLY A 57 17.08 7.16 -11.41
CA GLY A 57 18.50 7.05 -11.68
C GLY A 57 18.84 5.67 -12.27
N PRO A 58 19.85 5.56 -13.16
CA PRO A 58 20.13 4.36 -13.93
C PRO A 58 20.55 3.12 -13.12
N GLU A 59 20.74 3.24 -11.80
CA GLU A 59 21.31 2.16 -10.97
C GLU A 59 20.30 1.43 -10.06
N SER A 60 19.05 1.89 -9.91
CA SER A 60 18.10 1.26 -8.98
C SER A 60 17.34 0.05 -9.54
N THR A 61 17.65 -0.41 -10.76
CA THR A 61 16.81 -1.38 -11.47
C THR A 61 17.56 -2.68 -11.75
N GLY A 62 17.43 -3.66 -10.85
CA GLY A 62 17.83 -5.03 -11.14
C GLY A 62 17.00 -5.62 -12.31
N PRO A 63 17.55 -6.54 -13.12
CA PRO A 63 17.03 -6.96 -14.45
C PRO A 63 15.71 -7.76 -14.46
N GLY A 64 14.85 -7.67 -13.44
CA GLY A 64 13.68 -8.55 -13.29
C GLY A 64 12.34 -7.88 -12.97
N LEU A 65 12.26 -6.56 -12.80
CA LEU A 65 11.03 -5.87 -12.36
C LEU A 65 10.51 -4.80 -13.36
N THR A 66 11.16 -4.65 -14.51
CA THR A 66 10.84 -3.61 -15.51
C THR A 66 10.61 -4.19 -16.89
N GLY A 67 10.04 -5.40 -16.97
CA GLY A 67 9.50 -5.88 -18.24
C GLY A 67 8.34 -4.98 -18.69
N PRO A 68 8.18 -4.70 -19.99
CA PRO A 68 7.10 -3.85 -20.51
C PRO A 68 5.71 -4.35 -20.10
N THR A 69 5.55 -5.66 -19.92
CA THR A 69 4.32 -6.29 -19.43
C THR A 69 3.98 -5.90 -17.99
N LEU A 70 4.96 -5.85 -17.09
CA LEU A 70 4.71 -5.47 -15.70
C LEU A 70 4.39 -3.97 -15.58
N ALA A 71 5.12 -3.12 -16.31
CA ALA A 71 4.82 -1.70 -16.37
C ALA A 71 3.40 -1.42 -16.88
N ALA A 72 2.95 -2.13 -17.92
CA ALA A 72 1.59 -2.04 -18.44
C ALA A 72 0.54 -2.50 -17.41
N ALA A 73 0.78 -3.62 -16.70
CA ALA A 73 -0.11 -4.10 -15.66
C ALA A 73 -0.22 -3.10 -14.49
N LEU A 74 0.90 -2.52 -14.05
CA LEU A 74 0.92 -1.49 -13.00
C LEU A 74 0.22 -0.20 -13.45
N ALA A 75 0.27 0.14 -14.73
CA ALA A 75 -0.54 1.23 -15.28
C ALA A 75 -2.03 0.90 -15.27
N GLU A 76 -2.41 -0.32 -15.65
CA GLU A 76 -3.81 -0.72 -15.72
C GLU A 76 -4.49 -0.72 -14.34
N VAL A 77 -3.84 -1.22 -13.29
CA VAL A 77 -4.44 -1.23 -11.94
C VAL A 77 -4.62 0.17 -11.33
N ARG A 78 -3.95 1.20 -11.87
CA ARG A 78 -4.13 2.61 -11.47
C ARG A 78 -5.30 3.28 -12.21
N ARG A 79 -5.79 2.68 -13.29
CA ARG A 79 -6.83 3.28 -14.13
C ARG A 79 -8.15 3.38 -13.36
N PRO A 80 -8.81 4.56 -13.34
CA PRO A 80 -10.17 4.68 -12.84
C PRO A 80 -11.13 3.75 -13.60
N VAL A 81 -11.91 2.95 -12.88
CA VAL A 81 -12.90 2.02 -13.46
C VAL A 81 -14.34 2.36 -13.06
N LEU A 82 -14.52 3.01 -11.91
CA LEU A 82 -15.85 3.33 -11.38
C LEU A 82 -15.82 4.65 -10.59
N ARG A 83 -16.90 5.43 -10.69
CA ARG A 83 -17.18 6.54 -9.77
C ARG A 83 -18.44 6.26 -8.96
N ARG A 84 -18.31 6.15 -7.63
CA ARG A 84 -19.38 5.82 -6.68
C ARG A 84 -19.42 6.86 -5.55
N GLY A 85 -20.37 6.72 -4.63
CA GLY A 85 -20.57 7.62 -3.49
C GLY A 85 -21.56 8.73 -3.82
N LEU A 86 -21.93 9.49 -2.79
CA LEU A 86 -22.82 10.64 -2.95
C LEU A 86 -22.17 11.62 -3.93
N ARG A 87 -22.87 11.96 -5.02
CA ARG A 87 -22.35 12.80 -6.12
C ARG A 87 -21.11 12.24 -6.86
N HIS A 88 -20.90 10.92 -6.85
CA HIS A 88 -19.80 10.27 -7.58
C HIS A 88 -18.40 10.80 -7.18
N THR A 89 -18.24 11.13 -5.90
CA THR A 89 -17.03 11.70 -5.33
C THR A 89 -15.92 10.66 -5.15
N HIS A 90 -16.25 9.37 -5.07
CA HIS A 90 -15.26 8.32 -4.84
C HIS A 90 -14.89 7.67 -6.16
N THR A 91 -13.63 7.85 -6.56
CA THR A 91 -13.07 7.16 -7.71
C THR A 91 -12.44 5.86 -7.25
N HIS A 92 -12.85 4.76 -7.88
CA HIS A 92 -12.32 3.44 -7.64
C HIS A 92 -11.53 2.97 -8.86
N THR A 93 -10.40 2.34 -8.59
CA THR A 93 -9.63 1.55 -9.56
C THR A 93 -9.94 0.06 -9.32
N LEU A 94 -9.14 -0.84 -9.90
CA LEU A 94 -9.30 -2.27 -9.63
C LEU A 94 -9.11 -2.60 -8.13
N THR A 95 -8.13 -1.95 -7.48
CA THR A 95 -7.79 -2.21 -6.06
C THR A 95 -7.49 -0.96 -5.25
N TRP A 96 -6.90 0.08 -5.85
CA TRP A 96 -6.58 1.33 -5.17
C TRP A 96 -7.80 2.23 -4.98
N PHE A 97 -7.91 2.84 -3.78
CA PHE A 97 -8.72 4.03 -3.58
C PHE A 97 -8.04 5.22 -4.24
N HIS A 98 -8.81 6.04 -4.96
CA HIS A 98 -8.28 7.17 -5.70
C HIS A 98 -8.97 8.46 -5.26
N HIS A 99 -8.20 9.35 -4.62
CA HIS A 99 -8.67 10.63 -4.11
C HIS A 99 -7.93 11.80 -4.78
N PRO A 100 -8.62 12.93 -5.05
CA PRO A 100 -7.94 14.17 -5.39
C PRO A 100 -7.21 14.74 -4.15
N SER A 101 -6.08 15.42 -4.38
CA SER A 101 -5.42 16.25 -3.36
C SER A 101 -4.87 17.54 -4.00
N PRO A 102 -4.54 18.58 -3.22
CA PRO A 102 -3.92 19.81 -3.73
C PRO A 102 -2.60 19.58 -4.50
N TYR A 103 -1.92 18.46 -4.28
CA TYR A 103 -0.61 18.14 -4.85
C TYR A 103 -0.66 17.02 -5.91
N GLY A 104 -1.87 16.74 -6.42
CA GLY A 104 -2.13 15.70 -7.42
C GLY A 104 -2.95 14.52 -6.89
N PRO A 105 -3.34 13.58 -7.76
CA PRO A 105 -4.12 12.41 -7.36
C PRO A 105 -3.31 11.50 -6.43
N VAL A 106 -3.97 11.00 -5.38
CA VAL A 106 -3.43 10.03 -4.44
C VAL A 106 -4.10 8.67 -4.66
N LEU A 107 -3.29 7.63 -4.82
CA LEU A 107 -3.75 6.24 -4.80
C LEU A 107 -3.28 5.58 -3.51
N PHE A 108 -4.19 4.92 -2.79
CA PHE A 108 -3.85 4.27 -1.52
C PHE A 108 -4.73 3.06 -1.21
N HIS A 109 -4.24 2.22 -0.31
CA HIS A 109 -4.97 1.11 0.29
C HIS A 109 -4.54 0.97 1.76
N ALA A 110 -5.51 0.77 2.64
CA ALA A 110 -5.27 0.44 4.04
C ALA A 110 -5.81 -0.96 4.33
N GLY A 111 -5.13 -1.72 5.17
CA GLY A 111 -5.52 -3.07 5.56
C GLY A 111 -5.26 -3.31 7.03
N ALA A 112 -6.04 -4.19 7.65
CA ALA A 112 -5.84 -4.58 9.04
C ALA A 112 -6.21 -6.05 9.25
N THR A 113 -5.49 -6.71 10.13
CA THR A 113 -5.85 -8.03 10.69
C THR A 113 -6.13 -7.89 12.20
N LEU A 114 -6.17 -9.00 12.93
CA LEU A 114 -6.47 -9.00 14.37
C LEU A 114 -5.42 -8.29 15.23
N GLY A 115 -4.20 -8.12 14.73
CA GLY A 115 -3.11 -7.46 15.45
C GLY A 115 -2.09 -6.75 14.56
N GLN A 116 -2.44 -6.48 13.30
CA GLN A 116 -1.59 -5.77 12.36
C GLN A 116 -2.40 -4.71 11.60
N GLN A 117 -1.74 -3.64 11.21
CA GLN A 117 -2.23 -2.63 10.29
C GLN A 117 -1.16 -2.35 9.24
N ALA A 118 -1.61 -2.10 8.02
CA ALA A 118 -0.75 -1.69 6.92
C ALA A 118 -1.41 -0.56 6.13
N PHE A 119 -0.59 0.34 5.63
CA PHE A 119 -0.97 1.41 4.72
C PHE A 119 0.05 1.49 3.59
N LEU A 120 -0.44 1.52 2.35
CA LEU A 120 0.35 1.79 1.16
C LEU A 120 -0.34 2.92 0.39
N GLY A 121 0.44 3.90 -0.05
CA GLY A 121 -0.08 4.91 -0.97
C GLY A 121 1.00 5.72 -1.65
N PHE A 122 0.65 6.36 -2.76
CA PHE A 122 1.58 7.08 -3.60
C PHE A 122 0.90 8.15 -4.45
N ARG A 123 1.70 9.10 -4.92
CA ARG A 123 1.38 10.10 -5.94
C ARG A 123 2.15 9.75 -7.21
N PRO A 124 1.48 9.34 -8.31
CA PRO A 124 2.15 8.97 -9.55
C PRO A 124 3.03 10.08 -10.13
N ASP A 125 2.59 11.33 -10.03
CA ASP A 125 3.22 12.46 -10.73
C ASP A 125 4.47 12.98 -10.04
N SER A 126 4.50 12.98 -8.70
CA SER A 126 5.67 13.42 -7.91
C SER A 126 6.60 12.30 -7.48
N GLY A 127 6.14 11.04 -7.61
CA GLY A 127 6.85 9.88 -7.11
C GLY A 127 6.84 9.72 -5.58
N LEU A 128 6.13 10.57 -4.83
CA LEU A 128 5.98 10.42 -3.38
C LEU A 128 5.27 9.10 -3.07
N ALA A 129 5.89 8.26 -2.23
CA ALA A 129 5.37 6.97 -1.82
C ALA A 129 5.49 6.80 -0.30
N VAL A 130 4.46 6.22 0.31
CA VAL A 130 4.37 5.96 1.76
C VAL A 130 3.96 4.50 1.97
N ALA A 131 4.82 3.75 2.66
CA ALA A 131 4.52 2.44 3.22
C ALA A 131 4.64 2.53 4.74
N ALA A 132 3.58 2.17 5.46
CA ALA A 132 3.55 2.19 6.91
C ALA A 132 2.93 0.90 7.45
N THR A 133 3.44 0.43 8.59
CA THR A 133 2.93 -0.77 9.28
C THR A 133 2.86 -0.54 10.78
N ALA A 134 1.92 -1.17 11.47
CA ALA A 134 1.85 -1.19 12.92
C ALA A 134 1.39 -2.56 13.43
N THR A 135 2.01 -3.06 14.50
CA THR A 135 1.75 -4.38 15.11
C THR A 135 0.69 -4.31 16.20
N ARG A 136 -0.43 -3.63 15.92
CA ARG A 136 -1.55 -3.47 16.85
C ARG A 136 -2.90 -3.61 16.17
N ARG A 137 -3.94 -3.89 16.95
CA ARG A 137 -5.32 -3.97 16.47
C ARG A 137 -5.89 -2.58 16.17
N VAL A 138 -6.56 -2.45 15.03
CA VAL A 138 -7.34 -1.25 14.69
C VAL A 138 -8.44 -0.95 15.73
N HIS A 139 -8.64 0.32 16.05
CA HIS A 139 -9.76 0.82 16.85
C HIS A 139 -10.28 2.15 16.30
N ARG A 140 -11.45 2.61 16.77
CA ARG A 140 -12.15 3.79 16.20
C ARG A 140 -11.38 5.11 16.32
N ALA A 141 -10.55 5.25 17.35
CA ALA A 141 -9.76 6.46 17.61
C ALA A 141 -8.32 6.32 17.09
N ASP A 142 -8.07 5.35 16.21
CA ASP A 142 -6.75 5.08 15.69
C ASP A 142 -6.34 6.11 14.64
N THR A 143 -5.19 6.76 14.85
CA THR A 143 -4.65 7.78 13.96
C THR A 143 -3.76 7.20 12.86
N PHE A 144 -3.38 5.92 12.92
CA PHE A 144 -2.36 5.32 12.04
C PHE A 144 -2.63 5.58 10.54
N VAL A 145 -3.82 5.24 10.05
CA VAL A 145 -4.19 5.45 8.64
C VAL A 145 -4.30 6.94 8.31
N ALA A 146 -4.87 7.74 9.22
CA ALA A 146 -5.03 9.18 9.01
C ALA A 146 -3.68 9.89 8.90
N THR A 147 -2.72 9.54 9.76
CA THR A 147 -1.35 10.08 9.73
C THR A 147 -0.63 9.68 8.44
N ALA A 148 -0.66 8.41 8.04
CA ALA A 148 0.00 7.96 6.82
C ALA A 148 -0.63 8.57 5.56
N TYR A 149 -1.96 8.73 5.54
CA TYR A 149 -2.67 9.40 4.47
C TYR A 149 -2.35 10.90 4.42
N GLY A 150 -2.26 11.57 5.57
CA GLY A 150 -1.89 12.98 5.68
C GLY A 150 -0.53 13.28 5.04
N LEU A 151 0.46 12.39 5.18
CA LEU A 151 1.75 12.53 4.49
C LEU A 151 1.61 12.64 2.97
N LEU A 152 0.63 11.95 2.37
CA LEU A 152 0.40 12.00 0.91
C LEU A 152 -0.38 13.24 0.47
N THR A 153 -1.29 13.73 1.31
CA THR A 153 -2.22 14.81 0.94
C THR A 153 -1.83 16.20 1.42
N GLU A 154 -0.95 16.28 2.43
CA GLU A 154 -0.58 17.53 3.10
C GLU A 154 0.88 17.93 2.81
N THR A 155 1.70 17.00 2.31
CA THR A 155 3.09 17.28 1.90
C THR A 155 3.18 17.58 0.39
N PRO A 156 3.78 18.72 -0.02
CA PRO A 156 3.98 19.09 -1.43
C PRO A 156 4.76 18.06 -2.24
#